data_AF-A0A9P8LTA0-F1
#
_entry.id   AF-A0A9P8LTA0-F1
#
_cell.length_a   1.000
_cell.length_b   1.000
_cell.length_c   1.000
_cell.angle_alpha   90.00
_cell.angle_beta   90.00
_cell.angle_gamma   90.00
#
_symmetry.space_group_name_H-M   'P 1'
#
loop_
_entity.id
_entity.type
_entity.pdbx_description
1 polymer ?
#
loop_
_entity_poly.entity_id
_entity_poly.type
_entity_poly.pdbx_seq_one_letter_code
_entity_poly.pdbx_strand_id
1 'polypeptide(L)' 'MPRFKGLQAFLKGKLGVEAVFEYGALGDFEVFANGTLVFSKAKEGSYPSPPAVLAAIEALGA' A
#
# COMPACT_ATOMS: atom_id res chain seq x y z
N MET A 1 -10.04 -2.11 9.34
CA MET A 1 -10.49 -3.05 8.28
C MET A 1 -9.50 -4.21 8.11
N PRO A 2 -9.95 -5.46 7.94
CA PRO A 2 -9.07 -6.64 7.88
C PRO A 2 -8.03 -6.62 6.75
N ARG A 3 -8.39 -6.15 5.54
CA ARG A 3 -7.50 -6.10 4.37
C ARG A 3 -6.27 -5.21 4.61
N PHE A 4 -6.45 -4.08 5.28
CA PHE A 4 -5.38 -3.14 5.61
C PHE A 4 -4.38 -3.74 6.61
N LYS A 5 -4.88 -4.39 7.67
CA LYS A 5 -4.02 -5.07 8.65
C LYS A 5 -3.20 -6.18 8.01
N GLY A 6 -3.79 -6.91 7.05
CA GLY A 6 -3.08 -7.93 6.27
C GLY A 6 -1.94 -7.34 5.43
N LEU A 7 -2.21 -6.26 4.71
CA LEU A 7 -1.18 -5.56 3.92
C LEU A 7 -0.05 -5.02 4.82
N GLN A 8 -0.39 -4.42 5.96
CA GLN A 8 0.59 -3.92 6.92
C GLN A 8 1.51 -5.02 7.44
N ALA A 9 0.94 -6.12 7.91
CA ALA A 9 1.71 -7.25 8.43
C ALA A 9 2.62 -7.85 7.35
N PHE A 10 2.11 -7.94 6.11
CA PHE A 10 2.89 -8.41 4.97
C PHE A 10 4.08 -7.50 4.67
N LEU A 11 3.87 -6.18 4.54
CA LEU A 11 4.93 -5.22 4.25
C LEU A 11 5.95 -5.14 5.39
N LYS A 12 5.51 -5.15 6.65
CA LYS A 12 6.41 -5.20 7.81
C LYS A 12 7.30 -6.44 7.80
N GLY A 13 6.75 -7.60 7.42
CA GLY A 13 7.51 -8.85 7.32
C GLY A 13 8.51 -8.89 6.17
N LYS A 14 8.29 -8.11 5.10
CA LYS A 14 9.14 -8.11 3.90
C LYS A 14 10.20 -7.02 3.91
N LEU A 15 9.83 -5.82 4.32
CA LEU A 15 10.68 -4.63 4.23
C LEU A 15 11.23 -4.21 5.60
N GLY A 16 10.72 -4.76 6.71
CA GLY A 16 11.08 -4.34 8.06
C GLY A 16 10.60 -2.94 8.43
N VAL A 17 9.82 -2.28 7.56
CA VAL A 17 9.31 -0.92 7.78
C VAL A 17 7.92 -0.93 8.41
N GLU A 18 7.64 0.10 9.20
CA GLU A 18 6.32 0.34 9.75
C GLU A 18 5.50 1.21 8.78
N ALA A 19 4.50 0.61 8.14
CA ALA A 19 3.55 1.35 7.31
C ALA A 19 2.59 2.15 8.21
N VAL A 20 2.53 3.47 7.98
CA VAL A 20 1.58 4.38 8.62
C VAL A 20 0.31 4.46 7.76
N PHE A 21 -0.86 4.49 8.40
CA PHE A 21 -2.14 4.59 7.72
C PHE A 21 -2.86 5.87 8.09
N GLU A 22 -3.35 6.55 7.05
CA GLU A 22 -4.27 7.67 7.19
C GLU A 22 -5.65 7.23 6.69
N TYR A 23 -6.70 7.56 7.47
CA TYR A 23 -8.07 7.19 7.15
C TYR A 23 -8.82 8.43 6.65
N GLY A 24 -9.14 8.45 5.36
CA GLY A 24 -10.04 9.44 4.76
C GLY A 24 -11.52 9.04 4.88
N ALA A 25 -12.42 9.98 4.59
CA ALA A 25 -13.86 9.79 4.69
C ALA A 25 -14.50 9.04 3.49
N LEU A 26 -13.78 8.86 2.38
CA LEU A 26 -14.40 8.62 1.07
C LEU A 26 -14.20 7.21 0.47
N GLY A 27 -13.77 6.21 1.26
CA GLY A 27 -13.62 4.84 0.73
C GLY A 27 -12.50 4.67 -0.30
N ASP A 28 -11.68 5.72 -0.43
CA ASP A 28 -10.43 5.75 -1.16
C ASP A 28 -9.43 4.77 -0.55
N PHE A 29 -8.51 4.32 -1.38
CA PHE A 29 -7.39 3.50 -0.96
C PHE A 29 -6.19 3.88 -1.79
N GLU A 30 -5.26 4.57 -1.15
CA GLU A 30 -4.02 5.03 -1.76
C GLU A 30 -2.85 4.52 -0.95
N VAL A 31 -1.79 4.15 -1.65
CA VAL A 31 -0.53 3.73 -1.03
C VAL A 31 0.55 4.65 -1.53
N PHE A 32 1.28 5.23 -0.58
CA PHE A 32 2.42 6.07 -0.86
C PHE A 32 3.68 5.42 -0.29
N ALA A 33 4.78 5.54 -1.03
CA ALA A 33 6.11 5.17 -0.57
C ALA A 33 7.06 6.32 -0.87
N ASN A 34 7.79 6.80 0.16
CA ASN A 34 8.69 7.95 0.06
C ASN A 34 8.02 9.19 -0.57
N GLY A 35 6.75 9.46 -0.23
CA GLY A 35 5.96 10.57 -0.79
C GLY A 35 5.46 10.35 -2.22
N THR A 36 5.77 9.22 -2.86
CA THR A 36 5.33 8.87 -4.22
C THR A 36 4.12 7.96 -4.17
N LEU A 37 3.08 8.26 -4.95
CA LEU A 37 1.91 7.40 -5.10
C LEU A 37 2.29 6.12 -5.85
N VAL A 38 2.24 4.97 -5.17
CA VAL A 38 2.54 3.65 -5.77
C VAL A 38 1.28 2.88 -6.15
N PHE A 39 0.14 3.21 -5.56
CA PHE A 39 -1.14 2.58 -5.89
C PHE A 39 -2.32 3.49 -5.56
N SER A 40 -3.34 3.53 -6.44
CA SER A 40 -4.62 4.18 -6.17
C SER A 40 -5.78 3.31 -6.64
N LYS A 41 -6.66 2.93 -5.72
CA LYS A 41 -7.88 2.16 -6.03
C LYS A 41 -8.81 2.92 -6.96
N ALA A 42 -8.84 4.25 -6.89
CA ALA A 42 -9.65 5.05 -7.80
C ALA A 42 -9.18 4.93 -9.26
N LYS A 43 -7.87 4.75 -9.47
CA LYS A 43 -7.27 4.53 -10.80
C LYS A 43 -7.41 3.08 -11.28
N GLU A 44 -7.18 2.13 -10.38
CA GLU A 44 -7.12 0.69 -10.68
C GLU A 44 -8.49 -0.01 -10.63
N GLY A 45 -9.52 0.66 -10.10
CA GLY A 45 -10.89 0.13 -9.96
C GLY A 45 -11.04 -1.02 -8.96
N SER A 46 -9.96 -1.47 -8.33
CA SER A 46 -9.94 -2.61 -7.42
C SER A 46 -8.94 -2.40 -6.28
N TYR A 47 -8.99 -3.24 -5.24
CA TYR A 47 -7.97 -3.24 -4.18
C TYR A 47 -6.72 -3.97 -4.65
N PRO A 48 -5.52 -3.54 -4.22
CA PRO A 48 -4.30 -4.22 -4.62
C PRO A 48 -4.14 -5.54 -3.89
N SER A 49 -3.38 -6.45 -4.48
CA SER A 49 -2.81 -7.59 -3.76
C SER A 49 -1.54 -7.15 -3.01
N PRO A 50 -1.21 -7.74 -1.84
CA PRO A 50 0.02 -7.40 -1.12
C PRO A 50 1.31 -7.55 -1.96
N PRO A 51 1.48 -8.59 -2.80
CA PRO A 51 2.64 -8.69 -3.67
C PRO A 51 2.74 -7.57 -4.71
N ALA A 52 1.62 -7.10 -5.26
CA ALA A 52 1.63 -6.00 -6.24
C ALA A 52 2.10 -4.68 -5.62
N VAL A 53 1.68 -4.40 -4.38
CA VAL A 53 2.16 -3.22 -3.65
C VAL A 53 3.66 -3.30 -3.39
N LEU A 54 4.15 -4.48 -2.96
CA LEU A 54 5.58 -4.67 -2.71
C LEU A 54 6.42 -4.43 -3.98
N ALA A 55 6.03 -5.03 -5.11
CA ALA A 55 6.73 -4.85 -6.38
C ALA A 55 6.77 -3.37 -6.82
N ALA A 56 5.66 -2.63 -6.63
CA ALA A 56 5.62 -1.20 -6.94
C ALA A 56 6.55 -0.36 -6.03
N ILE A 57 6.68 -0.74 -4.76
CA ILE A 57 7.61 -0.09 -3.82
C ILE A 57 9.06 -0.39 -4.21
N GLU A 58 9.39 -1.65 -4.49
CA GLU A 58 10.74 -2.09 -4.88
C GLU A 58 11.20 -1.41 -6.18
N ALA A 59 10.28 -1.20 -7.13
CA ALA A 59 10.56 -0.49 -8.39
C ALA A 59 10.94 0.99 -8.19
N LEU A 60 10.60 1.62 -7.05
CA LEU A 60 11.01 3.00 -6.75
C LEU A 60 12.45 3.11 -6.22
N GLY A 61 13.01 2.02 -5.70
CA GLY A 61 14.38 1.96 -5.18
C GLY A 61 15.41 1.40 -6.17
N ALA A 62 14.95 1.01 -7.37
CA ALA A 62 15.77 0.48 -8.46
C ALA A 62 16.39 1.58 -9.31
#